data_AF-A0A4V1ZRP3-F1
#
_entry.id   AF-A0A4V1ZRP3-F1
#
_cell.length_a   1.000
_cell.length_b   1.000
_cell.length_c   1.000
_cell.angle_alpha   90.00
_cell.angle_beta   90.00
_cell.angle_gamma   90.00
#
_symmetry.space_group_name_H-M   'P 1'
#
loop_
_entity.id
_entity.type
_entity.pdbx_description
1 polymer ?
#
loop_
_entity_poly.entity_id
_entity_poly.type
_entity_poly.pdbx_seq_one_letter_code
_entity_poly.pdbx_strand_id
1 'polypeptide(L)'
;TRLTGVAAASGYYGSMIPAAADEEPKVPVIVHFGRHDHGIPMDGVEQVIAKDWPNATVHVYEAGHGFNSDRRKDYHEPSADLAKARTLALFHANGG
;
A
#
# COMPACT_ATOMS: atom_id res chain seq x y z
N THR A 1 -6.84 2.10 -11.35
CA THR A 1 -6.17 3.43 -11.27
C THR A 1 -6.83 4.37 -12.24
N ARG A 2 -7.10 5.61 -11.80
CA ARG A 2 -7.80 6.61 -12.63
C ARG A 2 -6.85 7.51 -13.44
N LEU A 3 -5.57 7.59 -13.05
CA LEU A 3 -4.53 8.32 -13.75
C LEU A 3 -3.96 7.52 -14.94
N THR A 4 -3.58 8.23 -16.00
CA THR A 4 -2.87 7.69 -17.17
C THR A 4 -1.45 8.24 -17.24
N GLY A 5 -0.55 7.58 -17.97
CA GLY A 5 0.84 8.04 -18.18
C GLY A 5 1.81 7.74 -17.02
N VAL A 6 1.39 6.96 -16.02
CA VAL A 6 2.26 6.44 -14.96
C VAL A 6 2.55 4.96 -15.20
N ALA A 7 3.76 4.50 -14.90
CA ALA A 7 4.16 3.10 -15.11
C ALA A 7 3.80 2.18 -13.94
N ALA A 8 3.78 2.71 -12.71
CA ALA A 8 3.39 2.00 -11.50
C ALA A 8 2.98 3.01 -10.41
N ALA A 9 2.30 2.55 -9.35
CA ALA A 9 1.98 3.39 -8.20
C ALA A 9 2.19 2.65 -6.86
N SER A 10 2.58 3.39 -5.83
CA SER A 10 2.68 2.88 -4.46
C SER A 10 1.86 3.76 -3.52
N GLY A 11 0.91 3.15 -2.81
CA GLY A 11 0.04 3.84 -1.85
C GLY A 11 0.42 3.46 -0.43
N TYR A 12 0.53 4.46 0.45
CA TYR A 12 0.77 4.24 1.87
C TYR A 12 -0.43 4.71 2.66
N TYR A 13 -0.93 3.89 3.60
CA TYR A 13 -1.97 4.24 4.58
C TYR A 13 -3.18 4.98 3.97
N GLY A 14 -3.65 4.50 2.82
CA GLY A 14 -4.74 5.12 2.06
C GLY A 14 -6.11 4.63 2.52
N SER A 15 -6.78 5.39 3.39
CA SER A 15 -8.09 5.03 3.96
C SER A 15 -9.22 4.91 2.93
N MET A 16 -9.08 5.53 1.75
CA MET A 16 -10.06 5.44 0.67
C MET A 16 -9.89 4.22 -0.23
N ILE A 17 -8.81 3.45 -0.08
CA ILE A 17 -8.53 2.29 -0.94
C ILE A 17 -9.61 1.19 -0.79
N PRO A 18 -10.06 0.82 0.43
CA PRO A 18 -11.15 -0.14 0.58
C PRO A 18 -12.44 0.26 -0.14
N ALA A 19 -12.79 1.55 -0.13
CA ALA A 19 -13.97 2.06 -0.82
C ALA A 19 -13.84 2.00 -2.36
N ALA A 20 -12.62 1.85 -2.89
CA ALA A 20 -12.33 1.72 -4.31
C ALA A 20 -11.88 0.28 -4.67
N ALA A 21 -12.10 -0.71 -3.81
CA ALA A 21 -11.63 -2.08 -4.03
C ALA A 21 -12.20 -2.74 -5.30
N ASP A 22 -13.38 -2.30 -5.75
CA ASP A 22 -14.02 -2.79 -6.98
C ASP A 22 -13.39 -2.23 -8.27
N GLU A 23 -12.46 -1.28 -8.17
CA GLU A 23 -11.74 -0.72 -9.32
C GLU A 23 -10.40 -1.40 -9.54
N GLU A 24 -10.32 -2.27 -10.54
CA GLU A 24 -9.06 -2.92 -10.91
C GLU A 24 -7.97 -1.89 -11.32
N PRO A 25 -6.74 -2.00 -10.77
CA PRO A 25 -5.61 -1.21 -11.22
C PRO A 25 -5.22 -1.48 -12.67
N LYS A 26 -5.02 -0.41 -13.46
CA LYS A 26 -4.59 -0.50 -14.87
C LYS A 26 -3.08 -0.64 -15.05
N VAL A 27 -2.34 -0.42 -13.96
CA VAL A 27 -0.88 -0.48 -13.88
C VAL A 27 -0.53 -1.20 -12.59
N PRO A 28 0.69 -1.73 -12.46
CA PRO A 28 1.15 -2.32 -11.20
C PRO A 28 1.02 -1.34 -10.03
N VAL A 29 0.32 -1.77 -9.00
CA VAL A 29 0.09 -1.02 -7.77
C VAL A 29 0.48 -1.87 -6.57
N ILE A 30 1.24 -1.30 -5.64
CA ILE A 30 1.35 -1.85 -4.29
C ILE A 30 0.72 -0.90 -3.28
N VAL A 31 0.10 -1.44 -2.25
CA VAL A 31 -0.49 -0.65 -1.15
C VAL A 31 0.01 -1.18 0.20
N HIS A 32 0.35 -0.26 1.10
CA HIS A 32 0.95 -0.55 2.40
C HIS A 32 0.01 -0.14 3.53
N PHE A 33 -0.40 -1.10 4.36
CA PHE A 33 -1.26 -0.87 5.53
C PHE A 33 -0.59 -1.33 6.83
N GLY A 34 -0.79 -0.58 7.91
CA GLY A 34 -0.45 -1.04 9.25
C GLY A 34 -1.60 -1.85 9.84
N ARG A 35 -1.32 -3.02 10.41
CA ARG A 35 -2.31 -3.85 11.12
C ARG A 35 -2.94 -3.11 12.30
N HIS A 36 -2.17 -2.24 12.96
CA HIS A 36 -2.61 -1.46 14.12
C HIS A 36 -3.06 -0.04 13.74
N ASP A 37 -3.35 0.21 12.46
CA ASP A 37 -3.89 1.48 11.99
C ASP A 37 -5.36 1.62 12.39
N HIS A 38 -5.64 2.39 13.44
CA HIS A 38 -7.00 2.65 13.89
C HIS A 38 -7.85 3.46 12.89
N GLY A 39 -7.22 4.12 11.92
CA GLY A 39 -7.91 4.89 10.88
C GLY A 39 -8.39 4.03 9.69
N ILE A 40 -7.91 2.78 9.58
CA ILE A 40 -8.21 1.89 8.46
C ILE A 40 -8.54 0.50 9.02
N PRO A 41 -9.83 0.18 9.23
CA PRO A 41 -10.24 -1.14 9.73
C PRO A 41 -9.72 -2.27 8.84
N MET A 42 -9.17 -3.31 9.47
CA MET A 42 -8.59 -4.45 8.76
C MET A 42 -9.62 -5.20 7.91
N ASP A 43 -10.89 -5.23 8.28
CA ASP A 43 -11.97 -5.80 7.46
C ASP A 43 -12.00 -5.20 6.05
N GLY A 44 -11.77 -3.88 5.92
CA GLY A 44 -11.68 -3.21 4.63
C GLY A 44 -10.41 -3.57 3.88
N VAL A 45 -9.29 -3.74 4.58
CA VAL A 45 -8.01 -4.18 3.98
C VAL A 45 -8.13 -5.62 3.46
N GLU A 46 -8.75 -6.51 4.21
CA GLU A 46 -9.00 -7.90 3.83
C GLU A 46 -9.90 -8.01 2.60
N GLN A 47 -10.90 -7.13 2.46
CA GLN A 47 -11.70 -7.05 1.24
C GLN A 47 -10.86 -6.69 0.01
N VAL A 48 -9.91 -5.76 0.14
CA VAL A 48 -8.99 -5.39 -0.96
C VAL A 48 -8.07 -6.56 -1.29
N ILE A 49 -7.54 -7.26 -0.28
CA ILE A 49 -6.71 -8.46 -0.46
C ILE A 49 -7.51 -9.53 -1.22
N ALA A 50 -8.76 -9.76 -0.83
CA ALA A 50 -9.63 -10.77 -1.41
C ALA A 50 -9.99 -10.52 -2.90
N LYS A 51 -9.76 -9.30 -3.41
CA LYS A 51 -9.94 -9.02 -4.85
C LYS A 51 -8.88 -9.69 -5.71
N ASP A 52 -7.69 -9.95 -5.16
CA ASP A 52 -6.59 -10.65 -5.83
C ASP A 52 -6.31 -10.16 -7.26
N TRP A 53 -6.32 -8.82 -7.44
CA TRP A 53 -6.12 -8.22 -8.75
C TRP A 53 -4.70 -8.52 -9.27
N PRO A 54 -4.52 -8.94 -10.53
CA PRO A 54 -3.19 -9.25 -11.07
C PRO A 54 -2.19 -8.10 -10.98
N ASN A 55 -2.69 -6.87 -11.08
CA ASN A 55 -1.90 -5.64 -11.03
C ASN A 55 -1.87 -4.99 -9.64
N ALA A 56 -2.37 -5.65 -8.59
CA ALA A 56 -2.39 -5.09 -7.25
C ALA A 56 -1.75 -6.03 -6.23
N THR A 57 -0.91 -5.51 -5.35
CA THR A 57 -0.42 -6.25 -4.19
C THR A 57 -0.62 -5.45 -2.92
N VAL A 58 -1.27 -6.07 -1.94
CA VAL A 58 -1.48 -5.47 -0.62
C VAL A 58 -0.43 -6.01 0.34
N HIS A 59 0.22 -5.12 1.08
CA HIS A 59 1.17 -5.46 2.12
C HIS A 59 0.69 -4.94 3.47
N VAL A 60 0.57 -5.85 4.43
CA VAL A 60 0.21 -5.53 5.82
C VAL A 60 1.44 -5.68 6.71
N TYR A 61 1.61 -4.75 7.65
CA TYR A 61 2.75 -4.67 8.55
C TYR A 61 2.28 -4.65 10.01
N GLU A 62 3.03 -5.26 10.93
CA GLU A 62 2.81 -5.16 12.38
C GLU A 62 3.21 -3.76 12.90
N ALA A 63 2.48 -2.73 12.44
CA ALA A 63 2.75 -1.32 12.71
C ALA A 63 1.46 -0.49 12.69
N GLY A 64 1.53 0.74 13.20
CA GLY A 64 0.43 1.71 13.20
C GLY A 64 0.39 2.59 11.95
N HIS A 65 -0.48 3.60 11.98
CA HIS A 65 -0.57 4.60 10.92
C HIS A 65 0.72 5.40 10.78
N GLY A 66 1.17 5.69 9.55
CA GLY A 66 2.34 6.55 9.34
C GLY A 66 3.68 5.94 9.76
N PHE A 67 3.77 4.61 9.89
CA PHE A 67 4.97 3.89 10.32
C PHE A 67 6.24 4.18 9.52
N ASN A 68 6.09 4.69 8.29
CA ASN A 68 7.19 5.02 7.39
C ASN A 68 7.85 6.38 7.67
N SER A 69 7.29 7.18 8.59
CA SER A 69 7.81 8.52 8.90
C SER A 69 8.61 8.52 10.19
N ASP A 70 9.92 8.71 10.07
CA ASP A 70 10.92 8.84 11.15
C ASP A 70 10.68 10.04 12.10
N ARG A 71 9.76 10.94 11.75
CA ARG A 71 9.39 12.12 12.55
C ARG A 71 8.17 11.89 13.44
N ARG A 72 7.51 10.74 13.32
CA ARG A 72 6.24 10.45 14.01
C ARG A 72 6.46 9.44 15.12
N LYS A 73 5.58 9.47 16.13
CA LYS A 73 5.62 8.53 17.26
C LYS A 73 5.41 7.08 16.82
N ASP A 74 4.69 6.90 15.72
CA ASP A 74 4.33 5.59 15.19
C ASP A 74 5.39 5.02 14.24
N TYR A 75 6.56 5.67 14.12
CA TYR A 75 7.68 5.16 13.32
C TYR A 75 8.03 3.73 13.76
N HIS A 76 8.06 2.83 12.78
CA HIS A 76 8.45 1.45 13.00
C HIS A 76 9.47 1.05 11.94
N GLU A 77 10.75 1.21 12.29
CA GLU A 77 11.91 1.01 11.41
C GLU A 77 11.83 -0.28 10.58
N PRO A 78 11.55 -1.47 11.17
CA PRO A 78 11.49 -2.70 10.38
C PRO A 78 10.40 -2.68 9.29
N SER A 79 9.25 -2.09 9.59
CA SER A 79 8.15 -1.97 8.62
C SER A 79 8.44 -0.90 7.57
N ALA A 80 9.03 0.22 7.98
CA ALA A 80 9.43 1.30 7.09
C ALA A 80 10.44 0.82 6.04
N ASP A 81 11.50 0.14 6.48
CA ASP A 81 12.54 -0.40 5.60
C ASP A 81 11.98 -1.42 4.61
N LEU A 82 11.15 -2.35 5.10
CA LEU A 82 10.55 -3.36 4.25
C LEU A 82 9.55 -2.76 3.24
N ALA A 83 8.75 -1.77 3.65
CA ALA A 83 7.84 -1.07 2.74
C ALA A 83 8.62 -0.31 1.66
N LYS A 84 9.66 0.42 2.07
CA LYS A 84 10.56 1.14 1.16
C LYS A 84 11.22 0.19 0.16
N ALA A 85 11.75 -0.94 0.61
CA ALA A 85 12.39 -1.93 -0.28
C ALA A 85 11.41 -2.45 -1.35
N ARG A 86 10.16 -2.75 -0.97
CA ARG A 86 9.12 -3.19 -1.91
C ARG A 86 8.71 -2.10 -2.89
N THR A 87 8.58 -0.85 -2.44
CA THR A 87 8.32 0.30 -3.32
C THR A 87 9.43 0.50 -4.34
N LEU A 88 10.69 0.46 -3.91
CA LEU A 88 11.83 0.59 -4.80
C LEU A 88 11.88 -0.57 -5.81
N ALA A 89 11.60 -1.81 -5.37
CA ALA A 89 11.53 -2.96 -6.27
C ALA A 89 10.43 -2.81 -7.32
N LEU A 90 9.24 -2.35 -6.94
CA LEU A 90 8.14 -2.05 -7.88
C LEU A 90 8.59 -1.05 -8.94
N PHE A 91 9.16 0.08 -8.52
CA PHE A 91 9.57 1.12 -9.44
C PHE A 91 10.78 0.73 -10.28
N HIS A 92 11.70 -0.09 -9.77
CA HIS A 92 12.80 -0.62 -10.56
C HIS A 92 12.32 -1.61 -11.63
N ALA A 93 11.29 -2.42 -11.33
CA ALA A 93 10.74 -3.38 -12.29
C ALA A 93 9.86 -2.74 -13.37
N ASN A 94 9.33 -1.53 -13.14
CA ASN A 94 8.36 -0.88 -14.02
C ASN A 94 8.82 0.50 -14.54
N GLY A 95 9.91 1.03 -14.00
CA GLY A 95 10.60 2.20 -14.52
C GLY A 95 11.57 1.76 -15.61
N GLY A 96 11.47 2.39 -16.79
CA GLY A 96 12.41 2.18 -17.88
C GLY A 96 13.79 2.78 -17.63
#